data_AF-A0A091Q6E2-F1
#
_entry.id   AF-A0A091Q6E2-F1
#
_cell.length_a   1.000
_cell.length_b   1.000
_cell.length_c   1.000
_cell.angle_alpha   90.00
_cell.angle_beta   90.00
_cell.angle_gamma   90.00
#
_symmetry.space_group_name_H-M   'P 1'
#
loop_
_entity.id
_entity.type
_entity.pdbx_description
1 polymer ?
#
loop_
_entity_poly.entity_id
_entity_poly.type
_entity_poly.pdbx_seq_one_letter_code
_entity_poly.pdbx_strand_id
1 'polypeptide(L)'
;MNLDFMSLKTTSVAAVRGERHKEKLLERQKAQELEQAMLSERELNPYWKDGGTGLPPEKDEAGSVKKVTVVEDAGLSWLRKSYQRMKEQAEREKRNFEEIVAERYGSMEVFQTRLEEAEKVASKKENCYRSGRWMKTDYSESEKEKKEQRTKKETRDEDD
;
A
#
# COMPACT_ATOMS: atom_id res chain seq x y z
N MET A 1 60.61 45.72 -27.54
CA MET A 1 59.23 45.21 -27.69
C MET A 1 58.34 46.14 -26.88
N ASN A 2 57.41 46.86 -27.51
CA ASN A 2 56.50 47.78 -26.81
C ASN A 2 55.36 46.95 -26.23
N LEU A 3 55.21 46.95 -24.90
CA LEU A 3 54.02 46.41 -24.25
C LEU A 3 52.92 47.46 -24.30
N ASP A 4 51.88 47.20 -25.10
CA ASP A 4 50.69 48.05 -25.16
C ASP A 4 49.85 47.88 -23.90
N PHE A 5 50.02 48.79 -22.95
CA PHE A 5 49.28 48.84 -21.68
C PHE A 5 47.76 49.01 -21.89
N MET A 6 47.33 49.60 -23.01
CA MET A 6 45.92 49.79 -23.36
C MET A 6 45.21 48.51 -23.84
N SER A 7 45.95 47.43 -24.13
CA SER A 7 45.38 46.13 -24.52
C SER A 7 44.97 45.27 -23.33
N LEU A 8 45.40 45.64 -22.11
CA LEU A 8 45.08 44.92 -20.88
C LEU A 8 43.64 45.23 -20.47
N LYS A 9 42.82 44.18 -20.36
CA LYS A 9 41.44 44.29 -19.87
C LYS A 9 41.47 44.76 -18.40
N THR A 10 41.16 46.02 -18.16
CA THR A 10 41.06 46.57 -16.80
C THR A 10 39.75 46.12 -16.17
N THR A 11 39.76 45.01 -15.45
CA THR A 11 38.62 44.60 -14.63
C THR A 11 38.68 45.33 -13.29
N SER A 12 37.57 45.94 -12.87
CA SER A 12 37.50 46.59 -11.57
C SER A 12 37.58 45.54 -10.45
N VAL A 13 38.14 45.90 -9.30
CA VAL A 13 38.18 45.03 -8.11
C VAL A 13 36.78 44.55 -7.70
N ALA A 14 35.76 45.39 -7.92
CA ALA A 14 34.36 45.03 -7.70
C ALA A 14 33.87 43.92 -8.64
N ALA A 15 34.20 43.97 -9.93
CA ALA A 15 33.85 42.92 -10.89
C ALA A 15 34.50 41.57 -10.50
N VAL A 16 35.78 41.56 -10.13
CA VAL A 16 36.49 40.34 -9.69
C VAL A 16 35.90 39.76 -8.38
N ARG A 17 35.38 40.61 -7.49
CA ARG A 17 34.66 40.13 -6.29
C ARG A 17 33.27 39.59 -6.64
N GLY A 18 32.57 40.23 -7.58
CA GLY A 18 31.27 39.79 -8.08
C GLY A 18 31.33 38.42 -8.73
N GLU A 19 32.28 38.18 -9.64
CA GLU A 19 32.48 36.88 -10.28
C GLU A 19 32.80 35.78 -9.26
N ARG A 20 33.70 36.03 -8.31
CA ARG A 20 33.99 35.09 -7.21
C ARG A 20 32.79 34.79 -6.31
N HIS A 21 31.91 35.77 -6.10
CA HIS A 21 30.67 35.54 -5.34
C HIS A 21 29.67 34.68 -6.11
N LYS A 22 29.54 34.89 -7.42
CA LYS A 22 28.71 34.04 -8.29
C LYS A 22 29.22 32.61 -8.32
N GLU A 23 30.53 32.42 -8.48
CA GLU A 23 31.17 31.09 -8.45
C GLU A 23 30.88 30.36 -7.12
N LYS A 24 31.01 31.05 -5.98
CA LYS A 24 30.69 30.49 -4.67
C LYS A 24 29.21 30.11 -4.51
N LEU A 25 28.30 30.87 -5.11
CA LEU A 25 26.87 30.53 -5.09
C LEU A 25 26.59 29.28 -5.93
N LEU A 26 27.20 29.18 -7.12
CA LEU A 26 27.07 28.02 -7.99
C LEU A 26 27.67 26.76 -7.33
N GLU A 27 28.80 26.89 -6.65
CA GLU A 27 29.42 25.78 -5.91
C GLU A 27 28.52 25.29 -4.75
N ARG A 28 27.90 26.23 -4.01
CA ARG A 28 26.94 25.88 -2.96
C ARG A 28 25.69 25.21 -3.50
N GLN A 29 25.17 25.68 -4.64
CA GLN A 29 24.02 25.04 -5.31
C GLN A 29 24.36 23.60 -5.71
N LYS A 30 25.51 23.39 -6.35
CA LYS A 30 25.97 22.04 -6.72
C LYS A 30 26.16 21.13 -5.50
N ALA A 31 26.72 21.66 -4.40
CA ALA A 31 26.87 20.89 -3.17
C ALA A 31 25.51 20.47 -2.58
N GLN A 32 24.52 21.37 -2.58
CA GLN A 32 23.17 21.08 -2.12
C GLN A 32 22.47 20.02 -3.00
N GLU A 33 22.62 20.11 -4.32
CA GLU A 33 22.08 19.11 -5.25
C GLU A 33 22.69 17.72 -5.02
N LEU A 34 24.01 17.65 -4.78
CA LEU A 34 24.68 16.38 -4.49
C LEU A 34 24.23 15.78 -3.15
N GLU A 35 24.10 16.61 -2.10
CA GLU A 35 23.60 16.15 -0.81
C GLU A 35 22.15 15.64 -0.91
N GLN A 36 21.28 16.34 -1.65
CA GLN A 36 19.91 15.90 -1.91
C GLN A 36 19.86 14.59 -2.71
N ALA A 37 20.70 14.44 -3.74
CA ALA A 37 20.78 13.21 -4.50
C ALA A 37 21.20 12.03 -3.61
N MET A 38 22.22 12.20 -2.77
CA MET A 38 22.66 11.17 -1.82
C MET A 38 21.60 10.77 -0.79
N LEU A 39 20.77 11.72 -0.36
CA LEU A 39 19.63 11.44 0.52
C LEU A 39 18.57 10.64 -0.23
N SER A 40 18.18 11.09 -1.43
CA SER A 40 17.14 10.43 -2.23
C SER A 40 17.45 8.96 -2.58
N GLU A 41 18.72 8.61 -2.81
CA GLU A 41 19.13 7.22 -3.05
C GLU A 41 18.90 6.30 -1.84
N ARG A 42 18.97 6.85 -0.63
CA ARG A 42 18.80 6.13 0.64
C ARG A 42 17.36 6.15 1.15
N GLU A 43 16.52 7.02 0.58
CA GLU A 43 15.15 7.20 1.00
C GLU A 43 14.27 6.07 0.47
N LEU A 44 13.89 5.16 1.37
CA LEU A 44 12.93 4.09 1.08
C LEU A 44 11.49 4.62 0.97
N ASN A 45 11.24 5.88 1.32
CA ASN A 45 9.91 6.48 1.30
C ASN A 45 9.45 6.73 -0.16
N PRO A 46 8.38 6.08 -0.64
CA PRO A 46 7.86 6.29 -1.99
C PRO A 46 7.47 7.74 -2.26
N TYR A 47 7.03 8.47 -1.23
CA TYR A 47 6.52 9.85 -1.36
C TYR A 47 7.60 10.94 -1.36
N TRP A 48 8.88 10.58 -1.30
CA TRP A 48 10.02 11.50 -1.42
C TRP A 48 10.72 11.47 -2.78
N LYS A 49 10.37 10.53 -3.67
CA LYS A 49 11.07 10.31 -4.96
C LYS A 49 11.01 11.49 -5.94
N ASP A 50 9.90 12.22 -5.99
CA ASP A 50 9.67 13.29 -6.97
C ASP A 50 9.76 14.70 -6.34
N GLY A 51 10.55 14.87 -5.27
CA GLY A 51 10.56 16.11 -4.49
C GLY A 51 9.24 16.33 -3.72
N GLY A 52 8.52 15.24 -3.44
CA GLY A 52 7.25 15.26 -2.72
C GLY A 52 7.43 15.51 -1.22
N THR A 53 6.32 15.83 -0.55
CA THR A 53 6.29 16.21 0.87
C THR A 53 6.53 15.04 1.83
N GLY A 54 6.68 13.80 1.33
CA GLY A 54 6.84 12.59 2.17
C GLY A 54 5.57 12.08 2.80
N LEU A 55 4.48 12.80 2.56
CA LEU A 55 3.16 12.48 3.01
C LEU A 55 2.34 12.07 1.78
N PRO A 56 1.48 11.06 1.91
CA PRO A 56 0.48 10.77 0.89
C PRO A 56 -0.29 12.05 0.56
N PRO A 57 -0.61 12.31 -0.72
CA PRO A 57 -1.35 13.50 -1.10
C PRO A 57 -2.73 13.53 -0.40
N GLU A 58 -3.11 14.68 0.16
CA GLU A 58 -4.45 14.96 0.75
C GLU A 58 -5.57 15.02 -0.30
N LYS A 59 -5.45 14.31 -1.44
CA LYS A 59 -6.55 14.19 -2.39
C LYS A 59 -7.60 13.25 -1.82
N ASP A 60 -8.58 13.86 -1.18
CA ASP A 60 -10.01 13.55 -1.25
C ASP A 60 -10.37 12.06 -1.29
N GLU A 61 -10.74 11.50 -0.14
CA GLU A 61 -11.73 10.44 0.08
C GLU A 61 -11.71 9.14 -0.79
N ALA A 62 -10.74 8.88 -1.65
CA ALA A 62 -10.77 7.75 -2.59
C ALA A 62 -9.83 6.63 -2.17
N GLY A 63 -10.03 6.15 -0.95
CA GLY A 63 -9.31 5.01 -0.45
C GLY A 63 -9.42 4.98 1.05
N SER A 64 -10.61 4.66 1.57
CA SER A 64 -10.65 3.92 2.83
C SER A 64 -9.53 2.90 2.69
N VAL A 65 -8.47 3.00 3.49
CA VAL A 65 -7.49 1.91 3.60
C VAL A 65 -8.39 0.70 3.72
N LYS A 66 -8.44 -0.13 2.67
CA LYS A 66 -9.25 -1.34 2.67
C LYS A 66 -8.55 -2.12 3.74
N LYS A 67 -8.98 -1.93 4.99
CA LYS A 67 -8.47 -2.66 6.13
C LYS A 67 -8.68 -4.07 5.62
N VAL A 68 -7.59 -4.77 5.34
CA VAL A 68 -7.65 -6.18 4.99
C VAL A 68 -8.01 -6.87 6.30
N THR A 69 -9.23 -6.62 6.78
CA THR A 69 -9.88 -7.27 7.90
C THR A 69 -10.33 -8.66 7.49
N VAL A 70 -10.40 -8.90 6.18
CA VAL A 70 -10.65 -10.21 5.60
C VAL A 70 -9.34 -11.00 5.58
N VAL A 71 -8.79 -11.26 6.77
CA VAL A 71 -8.03 -12.50 6.95
C VAL A 71 -8.98 -13.62 6.61
N GLU A 72 -8.55 -14.57 5.77
CA GLU A 72 -9.44 -15.54 5.15
C GLU A 72 -10.34 -16.31 6.13
N ASP A 73 -9.83 -16.56 7.34
CA ASP A 73 -10.50 -17.30 8.41
C ASP A 73 -10.95 -16.40 9.58
N ALA A 74 -10.97 -15.06 9.40
CA ALA A 74 -11.17 -14.06 10.45
C ALA A 74 -10.25 -14.23 11.67
N GLY A 75 -9.17 -15.02 11.52
CA GLY A 75 -8.25 -15.31 12.60
C GLY A 75 -8.65 -16.42 13.58
N LEU A 76 -9.65 -17.23 13.25
CA LEU A 76 -10.07 -18.37 14.08
C LEU A 76 -8.91 -19.30 14.47
N SER A 77 -8.02 -19.60 13.53
CA SER A 77 -6.89 -20.51 13.75
C SER A 77 -5.87 -19.98 14.78
N TRP A 78 -5.62 -18.68 14.84
CA TRP A 78 -4.74 -18.08 15.85
C TRP A 78 -5.42 -17.96 17.21
N LEU A 79 -6.72 -17.68 17.25
CA LEU A 79 -7.51 -17.65 18.49
C LEU A 79 -7.52 -19.03 19.17
N ARG A 80 -7.74 -20.11 18.41
CA ARG A 80 -7.66 -21.49 18.94
C ARG A 80 -6.26 -21.83 19.47
N LYS A 81 -5.20 -21.44 18.75
CA LYS A 81 -3.82 -21.64 19.22
C LYS A 81 -3.51 -20.81 20.46
N SER A 82 -4.01 -19.57 20.53
CA SER A 82 -3.86 -18.72 21.72
C SER A 82 -4.54 -19.34 22.92
N TYR A 83 -5.76 -19.87 22.76
CA TYR A 83 -6.49 -20.56 23.82
C TYR A 83 -5.69 -21.74 24.38
N GLN A 84 -5.16 -22.59 23.49
CA GLN A 84 -4.32 -23.72 23.86
C GLN A 84 -3.07 -23.29 24.64
N ARG A 85 -2.38 -22.24 24.18
CA ARG A 85 -1.20 -21.71 24.87
C ARG A 85 -1.52 -21.10 26.23
N MET A 86 -2.65 -20.41 26.37
CA MET A 86 -3.09 -19.87 27.65
C MET A 86 -3.41 -21.00 28.64
N LYS A 87 -3.98 -22.11 28.16
CA LYS A 87 -4.19 -23.32 28.96
C LYS A 87 -2.88 -23.94 29.42
N GLU A 88 -1.92 -24.11 28.50
CA GLU A 88 -0.57 -24.60 28.84
C GLU A 88 0.16 -23.66 29.81
N GLN A 89 -0.02 -22.35 29.68
CA GLN A 89 0.55 -21.36 30.58
C GLN A 89 -0.09 -21.44 31.97
N ALA A 90 -1.41 -21.62 32.05
CA ALA A 90 -2.11 -21.83 33.32
C ALA A 90 -1.61 -23.10 34.03
N GLU A 91 -1.40 -24.19 33.29
CA GLU A 91 -0.85 -25.44 33.83
C GLU A 91 0.60 -25.29 34.29
N ARG A 92 1.43 -24.56 33.52
CA ARG A 92 2.85 -24.31 33.85
C ARG A 92 3.03 -23.41 35.06
N GLU A 93 2.28 -22.33 35.14
CA GLU A 93 2.38 -21.32 36.19
C GLU A 93 1.48 -21.63 37.39
N LYS A 94 0.58 -22.62 37.28
CA LYS A 94 -0.46 -22.96 38.27
C LYS A 94 -1.34 -21.76 38.65
N ARG A 95 -1.59 -20.88 37.68
CA ARG A 95 -2.47 -19.71 37.81
C ARG A 95 -3.86 -20.01 37.27
N ASN A 96 -4.83 -19.18 37.64
CA ASN A 96 -6.17 -19.29 37.08
C ASN A 96 -6.13 -18.96 35.59
N PHE A 97 -6.73 -19.83 34.78
CA PHE A 97 -6.79 -19.63 33.33
C PHE A 97 -7.45 -18.30 32.95
N GLU A 98 -8.55 -17.95 33.64
CA GLU A 98 -9.31 -16.72 33.38
C GLU A 98 -8.47 -15.45 33.60
N GLU A 99 -7.55 -15.46 34.55
CA GLU A 99 -6.65 -14.33 34.84
C GLU A 99 -5.67 -14.10 33.68
N ILE A 100 -5.08 -15.17 33.14
CA ILE A 100 -4.20 -15.10 31.95
C ILE A 100 -4.95 -14.60 30.71
N VAL A 101 -6.22 -15.00 30.55
CA VAL A 101 -7.05 -14.50 29.46
C VAL A 101 -7.36 -13.01 29.66
N ALA A 102 -7.71 -12.60 30.88
CA ALA A 102 -8.00 -11.22 31.21
C ALA A 102 -6.78 -10.30 31.02
N GLU A 103 -5.57 -10.75 31.34
CA GLU A 103 -4.34 -9.99 31.09
C GLU A 103 -4.09 -9.72 29.59
N ARG A 104 -4.40 -10.69 28.73
CA ARG A 104 -4.11 -10.60 27.28
C ARG A 104 -5.24 -9.95 26.48
N TYR A 105 -6.48 -10.26 26.82
CA TYR A 105 -7.67 -9.88 26.05
C TYR A 105 -8.62 -8.97 26.84
N GLY A 106 -8.29 -8.62 28.09
CA GLY A 106 -9.08 -7.78 28.97
C GLY A 106 -10.10 -8.58 29.81
N SER A 107 -10.84 -9.49 29.17
CA SER A 107 -11.84 -10.34 29.85
C SER A 107 -12.01 -11.67 29.12
N MET A 108 -12.46 -12.69 29.86
CA MET A 108 -12.81 -14.01 29.34
C MET A 108 -13.97 -13.93 28.33
N GLU A 109 -14.97 -13.08 28.59
CA GLU A 109 -16.12 -12.87 27.70
C GLU A 109 -15.72 -12.22 26.38
N VAL A 110 -14.80 -11.25 26.43
CA VAL A 110 -14.26 -10.57 25.23
C VAL A 110 -13.50 -11.56 24.34
N PHE A 111 -12.80 -12.52 24.96
CA PHE A 111 -12.13 -13.57 24.19
C PHE A 111 -13.14 -14.54 23.54
N GLN A 112 -14.17 -14.98 24.28
CA GLN A 112 -15.19 -15.89 23.77
C GLN A 112 -16.00 -15.28 22.62
N THR A 113 -16.49 -14.05 22.80
CA THR A 113 -17.22 -13.32 21.75
C THR A 113 -16.40 -13.20 20.48
N ARG A 114 -15.11 -12.86 20.58
CA ARG A 114 -14.19 -12.78 19.45
C ARG A 114 -13.93 -14.12 18.77
N LEU A 115 -13.87 -15.21 19.54
CA LEU A 115 -13.75 -16.57 19.01
C LEU A 115 -15.02 -16.98 18.27
N GLU A 116 -16.19 -16.71 18.83
CA GLU A 116 -17.49 -17.00 18.22
C GLU A 116 -17.73 -16.19 16.93
N GLU A 117 -17.37 -14.90 16.93
CA GLU A 117 -17.40 -14.06 15.73
C GLU A 117 -16.54 -14.65 14.62
N ALA A 118 -15.32 -15.09 14.93
CA ALA A 118 -14.42 -15.70 13.96
C ALA A 118 -14.98 -17.04 13.43
N GLU A 119 -15.59 -17.86 14.29
CA GLU A 119 -16.28 -19.10 13.90
C GLU A 119 -17.49 -18.86 12.98
N LYS A 120 -18.28 -17.84 13.25
CA LYS A 120 -19.41 -17.43 12.40
C LYS A 120 -18.94 -16.98 11.01
N VAL A 121 -17.85 -16.22 10.95
CA VAL A 121 -17.28 -15.77 9.66
C VAL A 121 -16.69 -16.95 8.89
N ALA A 122 -15.92 -17.82 9.55
CA ALA A 122 -15.32 -18.99 8.92
C ALA A 122 -16.38 -19.99 8.40
N SER A 123 -17.41 -20.29 9.20
CA SER A 123 -18.50 -21.20 8.80
C SER A 123 -19.35 -20.64 7.66
N LYS A 124 -19.63 -19.33 7.65
CA LYS A 124 -20.30 -18.67 6.51
C LYS A 124 -19.49 -18.83 5.22
N LYS A 125 -18.15 -18.79 5.31
CA LYS A 125 -17.26 -18.95 4.18
C LYS A 125 -17.12 -20.41 3.73
N GLU A 126 -17.05 -21.36 4.64
CA GLU A 126 -17.15 -22.79 4.30
C GLU A 126 -18.45 -23.08 3.55
N ASN A 127 -19.56 -22.51 4.02
CA ASN A 127 -20.85 -22.64 3.35
C ASN A 127 -20.86 -22.02 1.95
N CYS A 128 -20.18 -20.90 1.69
CA CYS A 128 -20.12 -20.34 0.33
C CYS A 128 -19.23 -21.17 -0.61
N TYR A 129 -18.17 -21.81 -0.12
CA TYR A 129 -17.39 -22.77 -0.92
C TYR A 129 -18.15 -24.08 -1.14
N ARG A 130 -18.91 -24.55 -0.15
CA ARG A 130 -19.70 -25.79 -0.20
C ARG A 130 -20.98 -25.64 -1.04
N SER A 131 -21.65 -24.48 -0.96
CA SER A 131 -22.80 -24.13 -1.82
C SER A 131 -22.37 -23.67 -3.20
N GLY A 132 -21.09 -23.29 -3.34
CA GLY A 132 -20.41 -22.98 -4.59
C GLY A 132 -20.15 -24.24 -5.40
N ARG A 133 -21.22 -24.90 -5.85
CA ARG A 133 -21.28 -25.47 -7.21
C ARG A 133 -20.67 -24.39 -8.10
N TRP A 134 -19.41 -24.58 -8.50
CA TRP A 134 -18.62 -23.75 -9.41
C TRP A 134 -19.52 -22.73 -10.09
N MET A 135 -19.56 -21.51 -9.57
CA MET A 135 -20.22 -20.42 -10.27
C MET A 135 -19.46 -20.30 -11.58
N LYS A 136 -19.99 -20.98 -12.61
CA LYS A 136 -19.71 -20.65 -14.00
C LYS A 136 -20.12 -19.19 -14.06
N THR A 137 -19.13 -18.32 -14.06
CA THR A 137 -19.30 -16.94 -14.49
C THR A 137 -20.19 -17.00 -15.73
N ASP A 138 -21.28 -16.25 -15.74
CA ASP A 138 -22.28 -16.18 -16.80
C ASP A 138 -21.73 -15.57 -18.10
N TYR A 139 -20.56 -16.03 -18.54
CA TYR A 139 -20.00 -15.79 -19.86
C TYR A 139 -20.81 -16.50 -20.96
N SER A 140 -21.81 -17.31 -20.60
CA SER A 140 -22.57 -18.14 -21.52
C SER A 140 -23.85 -17.49 -22.06
N GLU A 141 -24.33 -16.40 -21.47
CA GLU A 141 -25.63 -15.81 -21.86
C GLU A 141 -25.45 -14.78 -22.99
N SER A 142 -24.39 -13.96 -22.94
CA SER A 142 -24.07 -12.99 -24.00
C SER A 142 -23.68 -13.62 -25.35
N GLU A 143 -23.10 -14.83 -25.34
CA GLU A 143 -22.78 -15.58 -26.57
C GLU A 143 -24.03 -16.21 -27.21
N LYS A 144 -25.06 -16.53 -26.43
CA LYS A 144 -26.32 -17.09 -26.95
C LYS A 144 -27.16 -16.01 -27.63
N GLU A 145 -27.29 -14.82 -27.02
CA GLU A 145 -27.98 -13.69 -27.65
C GLU A 145 -27.31 -13.26 -28.96
N LYS A 146 -25.97 -13.23 -29.01
CA LYS A 146 -25.24 -12.89 -30.24
C LYS A 146 -25.44 -13.91 -31.35
N LYS A 147 -25.52 -15.21 -31.04
CA LYS A 147 -25.82 -16.25 -32.04
C LYS A 147 -27.26 -16.18 -32.53
N GLU A 148 -28.21 -15.92 -31.65
CA GLU A 148 -29.63 -15.81 -32.02
C GLU A 148 -29.94 -14.57 -32.86
N GLN A 149 -29.20 -13.47 -32.67
CA GLN A 149 -29.30 -12.31 -33.56
C GLN A 149 -28.64 -12.52 -34.93
N ARG A 150 -27.66 -13.42 -35.04
CA ARG A 150 -27.04 -13.76 -36.33
C ARG A 150 -27.95 -14.64 -37.17
N THR A 151 -28.58 -15.65 -36.57
CA THR A 151 -29.53 -16.52 -37.29
C THR A 151 -30.77 -15.78 -37.76
N LYS A 152 -31.30 -14.82 -36.97
CA LYS A 152 -32.43 -13.96 -37.38
C LYS A 152 -32.11 -12.98 -38.51
N LYS A 153 -30.83 -12.70 -38.77
CA LYS A 153 -30.40 -11.89 -39.92
C LYS A 153 -30.24 -12.74 -41.16
N GLU A 154 -29.66 -13.93 -41.05
CA GLU A 154 -29.51 -14.87 -42.19
C GLU A 154 -30.86 -15.30 -42.78
N THR A 155 -31.89 -15.54 -41.95
CA THR A 155 -33.24 -15.92 -42.45
C THR A 155 -34.02 -14.76 -43.09
N ARG A 156 -33.45 -13.56 -43.17
CA ARG A 156 -34.11 -12.38 -43.73
C ARG A 156 -33.57 -12.01 -45.12
N ASP A 157 -32.46 -12.61 -45.52
CA ASP A 157 -31.80 -12.39 -46.80
C ASP A 157 -32.05 -13.54 -47.81
N GLU A 158 -32.87 -14.56 -47.45
CA GLU A 158 -33.25 -15.67 -48.35
C GLU A 158 -34.64 -15.50 -49.02
N ASP A 159 -35.37 -14.42 -48.71
CA ASP A 159 -36.74 -14.17 -49.20
C ASP A 159 -36.86 -12.97 -50.19
N ASP A 160 -35.75 -12.49 -50.79
CA ASP A 160 -35.75 -11.48 -51.88
C ASP A 160 -35.25 -12.06 -53.22
#